data_AF-A0A199VPS3-F1
#
_entry.id   AF-A0A199VPS3-F1
#
_cell.length_a   1.000
_cell.length_b   1.000
_cell.length_c   1.000
_cell.angle_alpha   90.00
_cell.angle_beta   90.00
_cell.angle_gamma   90.00
#
_symmetry.space_group_name_H-M   'P 1'
#
loop_
_entity.id
_entity.type
_entity.pdbx_description
1 polymer ?
#
loop_
_entity_poly.entity_id
_entity_poly.type
_entity_poly.pdbx_seq_one_letter_code
_entity_poly.pdbx_strand_id
1 'polypeptide(L)'
;MADSVDRLCDSAAELARTGRSDSPVFTWHMSNICTWCSAALTDETTCLDGIAQAAGGKAKLDPAVRTAMRREVLTVAQVTSNALALLNRVAPQQ
;
A
#
# COMPACT_ATOMS: atom_id res chain seq x y z
N MET A 1 -7.79 1.21 6.04
CA MET A 1 -8.20 0.53 4.79
C MET A 1 -8.69 1.52 3.76
N ALA A 2 -9.66 2.40 4.07
CA ALA A 2 -10.01 3.51 3.18
C ALA A 2 -8.77 4.34 2.78
N ASP A 3 -7.95 4.72 3.77
CA ASP A 3 -6.71 5.47 3.50
C ASP A 3 -5.70 4.73 2.60
N SER A 4 -5.60 3.39 2.70
CA SER A 4 -4.73 2.59 1.83
C SER A 4 -5.26 2.59 0.39
N VAL A 5 -6.58 2.43 0.22
CA VAL A 5 -7.22 2.51 -1.11
C VAL A 5 -7.01 3.88 -1.72
N ASP A 6 -7.23 4.95 -0.96
CA ASP A 6 -7.05 6.33 -1.43
C ASP A 6 -5.60 6.57 -1.87
N ARG A 7 -4.63 6.15 -1.06
CA ARG A 7 -3.19 6.22 -1.39
C ARG A 7 -2.83 5.43 -2.65
N LEU A 8 -3.40 4.23 -2.83
CA LEU A 8 -3.17 3.44 -4.04
C LEU A 8 -3.83 4.07 -5.28
N CYS A 9 -5.00 4.69 -5.12
CA CYS A 9 -5.67 5.45 -6.17
C CYS A 9 -4.86 6.68 -6.58
N ASP A 10 -4.33 7.44 -5.61
CA ASP A 10 -3.45 8.58 -5.85
C ASP A 10 -2.17 8.14 -6.58
N SER A 11 -1.55 7.04 -6.15
CA SER A 11 -0.42 6.41 -6.84
C SER A 11 -0.72 6.09 -8.30
N ALA A 12 -1.87 5.47 -8.58
CA ALA A 12 -2.26 5.13 -9.94
C ALA A 12 -2.52 6.37 -10.80
N ALA A 13 -3.18 7.40 -10.24
CA ALA A 13 -3.48 8.65 -10.93
C ALA A 13 -2.23 9.49 -11.23
N GLU A 14 -1.21 9.44 -10.36
CA GLU A 14 0.07 10.09 -10.56
C GLU A 14 0.96 9.32 -11.54
N LEU A 15 0.90 7.99 -11.56
CA LEU A 15 1.62 7.17 -12.54
C LEU A 15 1.18 7.51 -13.98
N ALA A 16 -0.11 7.85 -14.17
CA ALA A 16 -0.61 8.33 -15.46
C ALA A 16 -0.03 9.71 -15.86
N ARG A 17 0.53 10.46 -14.91
CA ARG A 17 1.08 11.81 -15.11
C ARG A 17 2.61 11.87 -15.15
N THR A 18 3.31 10.75 -14.90
CA THR A 18 4.78 10.69 -14.76
C THR A 18 5.58 11.22 -15.96
N GLY A 19 4.97 11.39 -17.14
CA GLY A 19 5.65 11.96 -18.31
C GLY A 19 6.77 11.06 -18.83
N ARG A 20 7.77 11.64 -19.50
CA ARG A 20 8.92 10.88 -20.02
C ARG A 20 9.94 10.60 -18.92
N SER A 21 10.52 9.40 -18.93
CA SER A 21 11.45 8.89 -17.92
C SER A 21 12.75 9.70 -17.75
N ASP A 22 13.09 10.55 -18.71
CA ASP A 22 14.28 11.42 -18.71
C ASP A 22 14.01 12.83 -18.14
N SER A 23 12.77 13.11 -17.70
CA SER A 23 12.39 14.42 -17.18
C SER A 23 12.57 14.52 -15.66
N PRO A 24 13.00 15.66 -15.11
CA PRO A 24 12.93 15.92 -13.66
C PRO A 24 11.52 15.77 -13.07
N VAL A 25 10.48 16.00 -13.91
CA VAL A 25 9.07 15.80 -13.55
C VAL A 25 8.77 14.32 -13.29
N PHE A 26 9.44 13.41 -13.99
CA PHE A 26 9.31 11.97 -13.76
C PHE A 26 9.82 11.55 -12.38
N THR A 27 11.00 12.04 -11.99
CA THR A 27 11.57 11.79 -10.66
C THR A 27 10.65 12.28 -9.55
N TRP A 28 10.09 13.48 -9.71
CA TRP A 28 9.17 14.04 -8.72
C TRP A 28 7.90 13.20 -8.58
N HIS A 29 7.23 12.86 -9.69
CA HIS A 29 6.05 12.00 -9.66
C HIS A 29 6.36 10.60 -9.08
N MET A 30 7.49 9.99 -9.46
CA MET A 30 7.92 8.71 -8.88
C MET A 30 8.10 8.78 -7.36
N SER A 31 8.66 9.87 -6.84
CA SER A 31 8.82 10.04 -5.39
C SER A 31 7.48 10.10 -4.64
N ASN A 32 6.46 10.76 -5.22
CA ASN A 32 5.11 10.80 -4.66
C ASN A 32 4.47 9.40 -4.63
N ILE A 33 4.59 8.66 -5.74
CA ILE A 33 4.01 7.31 -5.86
C ILE A 33 4.68 6.35 -4.86
N CYS A 34 6.00 6.39 -4.72
CA CYS A 34 6.71 5.61 -3.69
C CYS A 34 6.25 5.96 -2.28
N THR A 35 6.02 7.25 -2.01
CA THR A 35 5.54 7.73 -0.71
C THR A 35 4.16 7.17 -0.39
N TRP A 36 3.21 7.29 -1.32
CA TRP A 36 1.85 6.79 -1.12
C TRP A 36 1.78 5.26 -1.05
N CYS A 37 2.56 4.53 -1.86
CA CYS A 37 2.64 3.07 -1.75
C CYS A 37 3.23 2.62 -0.40
N SER A 38 4.26 3.30 0.12
CA SER A 38 4.83 3.02 1.45
C SER A 38 3.82 3.28 2.57
N ALA A 39 3.05 4.36 2.41
CA ALA A 39 2.00 4.72 3.33
C ALA A 39 0.85 3.69 3.28
N ALA A 40 0.40 3.24 2.10
CA ALA A 40 -0.61 2.19 1.97
C ALA A 40 -0.17 0.87 2.66
N LEU A 41 1.09 0.48 2.48
CA LEU A 41 1.66 -0.71 3.13
C LEU A 41 1.68 -0.60 4.66
N THR A 42 1.88 0.62 5.19
CA THR A 42 1.82 0.90 6.62
C THR A 42 0.39 0.74 7.17
N ASP A 43 -0.62 1.22 6.44
CA ASP A 43 -2.02 1.08 6.83
C ASP A 43 -2.47 -0.39 6.79
N GLU A 44 -2.00 -1.15 5.80
CA GLU A 44 -2.24 -2.58 5.67
C GLU A 44 -1.62 -3.35 6.84
N THR A 45 -0.38 -3.04 7.20
CA THR A 45 0.31 -3.63 8.35
C THR A 45 -0.44 -3.33 9.66
N THR A 46 -0.81 -2.07 9.87
CA THR A 46 -1.57 -1.65 11.06
C THR A 46 -2.96 -2.29 11.11
N CYS A 47 -3.59 -2.51 9.95
CA CYS A 47 -4.86 -3.23 9.87
C CYS A 47 -4.72 -4.70 10.31
N LEU A 48 -3.65 -5.38 9.88
CA LEU A 48 -3.34 -6.75 10.32
C LEU A 48 -3.14 -6.83 11.84
N ASP A 49 -2.48 -5.84 12.44
CA ASP A 49 -2.31 -5.75 13.89
C ASP A 49 -3.65 -5.59 14.61
N GLY A 50 -4.53 -4.73 14.10
CA GLY A 50 -5.89 -4.58 14.63
C GLY A 50 -6.73 -5.87 14.54
N ILE A 51 -6.63 -6.60 13.41
CA ILE A 51 -7.29 -7.90 13.23
C ILE A 51 -6.73 -8.93 14.23
N ALA A 52 -5.42 -8.92 14.49
CA ALA A 52 -4.81 -9.82 15.48
C ALA A 52 -5.26 -9.48 16.91
N GLN A 53 -5.39 -8.20 17.26
CA GLN A 53 -5.89 -7.76 18.56
C GLN A 53 -7.37 -8.15 18.79
N ALA A 54 -8.18 -8.20 17.74
CA ALA A 54 -9.57 -8.67 17.80
C ALA A 54 -9.71 -10.17 18.19
N ALA A 55 -8.60 -10.94 18.21
CA ALA A 55 -8.55 -12.30 18.71
C ALA A 55 -8.71 -12.41 20.24
N GLY A 56 -8.17 -11.42 20.97
CA GLY A 56 -8.08 -11.43 22.44
C GLY A 56 -8.83 -10.27 23.11
N GLY A 57 -9.41 -9.35 22.33
CA GLY A 57 -10.09 -8.15 22.82
C GLY A 57 -11.57 -8.35 23.19
N LYS A 58 -12.19 -7.25 23.65
CA LYS A 58 -13.61 -7.19 24.06
C LYS A 58 -14.60 -7.42 22.90
N ALA A 59 -14.19 -7.12 21.67
CA ALA A 59 -14.96 -7.39 20.45
C ALA A 59 -14.39 -8.64 19.78
N LYS A 60 -14.82 -9.83 20.25
CA LYS A 60 -14.45 -11.10 19.61
C LYS A 60 -15.08 -11.18 18.23
N LEU A 61 -14.26 -11.05 17.20
CA LEU A 61 -14.66 -11.35 15.83
C LEU A 61 -14.75 -12.87 15.67
N ASP A 62 -15.68 -13.34 14.84
CA ASP A 62 -15.74 -14.74 14.47
C ASP A 62 -14.38 -15.20 13.86
N PRO A 63 -13.83 -16.37 14.27
CA PRO A 63 -12.53 -16.84 13.79
C PRO A 63 -12.44 -17.01 12.28
N ALA A 64 -13.53 -17.41 11.61
CA ALA A 64 -13.55 -17.57 10.16
C ALA A 64 -13.54 -16.21 9.47
N VAL A 65 -14.34 -15.24 9.97
CA VAL A 65 -14.35 -13.86 9.46
C VAL A 65 -12.96 -13.22 9.62
N ARG A 66 -12.33 -13.37 10.79
CA ARG A 66 -10.98 -12.85 11.05
C ARG A 66 -9.95 -13.43 10.09
N THR A 67 -10.03 -14.73 9.82
CA THR A 67 -9.11 -15.42 8.90
C THR A 67 -9.31 -14.95 7.46
N ALA A 68 -10.56 -14.77 7.03
CA ALA A 68 -10.88 -14.21 5.73
C ALA A 68 -10.33 -12.78 5.57
N MET A 69 -10.61 -11.89 6.53
CA MET A 69 -10.09 -10.51 6.52
C MET A 69 -8.56 -10.47 6.48
N ARG A 70 -7.89 -11.27 7.32
CA ARG A 70 -6.42 -11.35 7.33
C ARG A 70 -5.88 -11.78 5.97
N ARG A 71 -6.51 -12.75 5.31
CA ARG A 71 -6.08 -13.23 3.98
C ARG A 71 -6.15 -12.10 2.95
N GLU A 72 -7.28 -11.39 2.89
CA GLU A 72 -7.47 -10.31 1.92
C GLU A 72 -6.47 -9.18 2.15
N VAL A 73 -6.27 -8.74 3.40
CA VAL A 73 -5.29 -7.67 3.71
C VAL A 73 -3.85 -8.10 3.39
N LEU A 74 -3.48 -9.36 3.65
CA LEU A 74 -2.17 -9.89 3.25
C LEU A 74 -1.97 -9.90 1.73
N THR A 75 -3.01 -10.24 0.97
CA THR A 75 -2.94 -10.19 -0.49
C THR A 75 -2.69 -8.77 -0.99
N VAL A 76 -3.41 -7.78 -0.45
CA VAL A 76 -3.18 -6.36 -0.79
C VAL A 76 -1.77 -5.94 -0.40
N ALA A 77 -1.31 -6.25 0.82
CA ALA A 77 0.04 -5.94 1.29
C ALA A 77 1.15 -6.51 0.40
N GLN A 78 0.97 -7.75 -0.08
CA GLN A 78 1.93 -8.35 -0.99
C GLN A 78 1.99 -7.62 -2.33
N VAL A 79 0.83 -7.24 -2.90
CA VAL A 79 0.77 -6.52 -4.16
C VAL A 79 1.34 -5.10 -4.02
N THR A 80 0.99 -4.39 -2.95
CA THR A 80 1.54 -3.06 -2.63
C THR A 80 3.07 -3.13 -2.46
N SER A 81 3.58 -4.13 -1.74
CA SER A 81 5.02 -4.35 -1.57
C SER A 81 5.74 -4.66 -2.89
N ASN A 82 5.15 -5.52 -3.74
CA ASN A 82 5.69 -5.82 -5.06
C ASN A 82 5.74 -4.57 -5.94
N ALA A 83 4.68 -3.76 -5.94
CA ALA A 83 4.62 -2.50 -6.68
C ALA A 83 5.71 -1.53 -6.20
N LEU A 84 5.84 -1.34 -4.89
CA LEU A 84 6.88 -0.49 -4.30
C LEU A 84 8.30 -0.97 -4.66
N ALA A 85 8.53 -2.29 -4.67
CA ALA A 85 9.82 -2.86 -5.09
C ALA A 85 10.14 -2.57 -6.56
N LEU A 86 9.14 -2.63 -7.44
CA LEU A 86 9.30 -2.27 -8.86
C LEU A 86 9.55 -0.77 -9.03
N LEU A 87 8.77 0.06 -8.34
CA LEU A 87 8.92 1.52 -8.36
C LEU A 87 10.30 1.94 -7.88
N ASN A 88 10.84 1.36 -6.81
CA ASN A 88 12.19 1.64 -6.32
C ASN A 88 13.30 1.24 -7.30
N ARG A 89 13.04 0.33 -8.24
CA ARG A 89 14.01 -0.02 -9.31
C ARG A 89 13.94 0.92 -10.50
N VAL A 90 12.77 1.52 -10.74
CA VAL A 90 12.51 2.41 -11.88
C VAL A 90 12.72 3.88 -11.51
N ALA A 91 12.48 4.22 -10.25
CA ALA A 91 12.77 5.54 -9.71
C ALA A 91 14.28 5.80 -9.86
N PRO A 92 14.68 6.94 -10.43
CA PRO A 92 16.09 7.27 -10.55
C PRO A 92 16.69 7.35 -9.15
N GLN A 93 17.79 6.60 -8.92
CA GLN A 93 18.57 6.71 -7.70
C GLN A 93 19.11 8.13 -7.61
N GLN A 94 18.83 8.82 -6.49
CA GLN A 94 19.50 10.09 -6.18
C GLN A 94 20.97 9.86 -5.84
#